data_AF-A0A2V9XW09-F1
#
_entry.id   AF-A0A2V9XW09-F1
#
_cell.length_a   1.000
_cell.length_b   1.000
_cell.length_c   1.000
_cell.angle_alpha   90.00
_cell.angle_beta   90.00
_cell.angle_gamma   90.00
#
_symmetry.space_group_name_H-M   'P 1'
#
loop_
_entity.id
_entity.type
_entity.pdbx_description
1 polymer ?
#
loop_
_entity_poly.entity_id
_entity_poly.type
_entity_poly.pdbx_seq_one_letter_code
_entity_poly.pdbx_strand_id
1 'polypeptide(L)'
;MVVNCQQVWKEISNYIEGDLDAGLRVAMEEHFGTCTRCKSVLEGTQNVVRLYSDERMIEVPTGFGRRLERRLAQGARVRRHSRYRIRCNRNMHNLDATSLLIWWSLCRPGPRISTSPDVT
;
A
#
# COMPACT_ATOMS: atom_id res chain seq x y z
N MET A 1 5.69 23.44 -20.49
CA MET A 1 7.03 22.91 -20.84
C MET A 1 6.83 22.07 -22.10
N VAL A 2 7.53 22.35 -23.20
CA VAL A 2 7.29 21.63 -24.46
C VAL A 2 8.00 20.27 -24.39
N VAL A 3 7.23 19.19 -24.25
CA VAL A 3 7.76 17.82 -24.29
C VAL A 3 7.95 17.40 -25.75
N ASN A 4 9.08 16.78 -26.05
CA ASN A 4 9.33 16.22 -27.38
C ASN A 4 8.98 14.73 -27.45
N CYS A 5 8.82 14.20 -28.67
CA CYS A 5 8.44 12.80 -28.89
C CYS A 5 9.42 11.79 -28.26
N GLN A 6 10.72 12.08 -28.27
CA GLN A 6 11.74 11.18 -27.73
C GLN A 6 11.62 11.05 -26.21
N GLN A 7 11.31 12.15 -25.53
CA GLN A 7 11.08 12.15 -24.10
C GLN A 7 9.78 11.41 -23.74
N VAL A 8 8.72 11.60 -24.54
CA VAL A 8 7.49 10.82 -24.39
C VAL A 8 7.77 9.32 -24.47
N TRP A 9 8.56 8.84 -25.43
CA TRP A 9 8.85 7.41 -25.57
C TRP A 9 9.67 6.84 -24.42
N LYS A 10 10.58 7.63 -23.83
CA LYS A 10 11.34 7.21 -22.64
C LYS A 10 10.43 7.08 -21.41
N GLU A 11 9.47 7.98 -21.29
CA GLU A 11 8.61 8.11 -20.11
C GLU A 11 7.25 7.40 -20.27
N ILE A 12 7.00 6.73 -21.40
CA ILE A 12 5.67 6.17 -21.71
C ILE A 12 5.29 5.02 -20.76
N SER A 13 6.26 4.21 -20.34
CA SER A 13 6.03 3.13 -19.37
C SER A 13 5.66 3.71 -18.01
N ASN A 14 6.45 4.69 -17.53
CA ASN A 14 6.19 5.41 -16.29
C ASN A 14 4.82 6.11 -16.33
N TYR A 15 4.42 6.67 -17.49
CA TYR A 15 3.11 7.28 -17.70
C TYR A 15 1.96 6.27 -17.52
N ILE A 16 2.10 5.06 -18.07
CA ILE A 16 1.07 4.01 -17.96
C ILE A 16 0.98 3.49 -16.52
N GLU A 17 2.11 3.41 -15.82
CA GLU A 17 2.18 2.95 -14.42
C GLU A 17 1.79 4.04 -13.41
N GLY A 18 1.64 5.29 -13.86
CA GLY A 18 1.32 6.43 -13.00
C GLY A 18 2.50 6.94 -12.16
N ASP A 19 3.73 6.50 -12.46
CA ASP A 19 4.96 6.87 -11.75
C ASP A 19 5.66 8.05 -12.46
N LEU A 20 4.95 9.17 -12.57
CA LEU A 20 5.47 10.40 -13.15
C LEU A 20 5.22 11.61 -12.25
N ASP A 21 6.16 12.56 -12.30
CA ASP A 21 5.94 13.89 -11.72
C ASP A 21 4.69 14.55 -12.35
N ALA A 22 3.92 15.24 -11.51
CA ALA A 22 2.66 15.84 -11.92
C ALA A 22 2.82 16.86 -13.06
N GLY A 23 3.93 17.64 -13.06
CA GLY A 23 4.19 18.63 -14.11
C GLY A 23 4.51 17.96 -15.45
N LEU A 24 5.29 16.88 -15.42
CA LEU A 24 5.63 16.11 -16.61
C LEU A 24 4.40 15.40 -17.19
N ARG A 25 3.51 14.88 -16.34
CA ARG A 25 2.26 14.24 -16.77
C ARG A 25 1.37 15.20 -17.56
N VAL A 26 1.15 16.42 -17.07
CA VAL A 26 0.34 17.43 -17.79
C VAL A 26 0.98 17.77 -19.13
N ALA A 27 2.30 17.93 -19.16
CA ALA A 27 3.02 18.28 -20.38
C ALA A 27 2.97 17.14 -21.43
N MET A 28 2.95 15.88 -20.99
CA MET A 28 2.73 14.73 -21.87
C MET A 28 1.29 14.63 -22.38
N GLU A 29 0.30 14.93 -21.54
CA GLU A 29 -1.13 14.98 -21.94
C GLU A 29 -1.37 16.02 -23.04
N GLU A 30 -0.78 17.22 -22.89
CA GLU A 30 -0.80 18.25 -23.93
C GLU A 30 -0.13 17.76 -25.23
N HIS A 31 0.98 17.02 -25.13
CA HIS A 31 1.67 16.45 -26.29
C HIS A 31 0.84 15.38 -27.00
N PHE A 32 0.12 14.53 -26.27
CA PHE A 32 -0.78 13.53 -26.86
C PHE A 32 -1.98 14.17 -27.58
N GLY A 33 -2.41 15.36 -27.15
CA GLY A 33 -3.45 16.14 -27.83
C GLY A 33 -3.01 16.73 -29.17
N THR A 34 -1.71 16.97 -29.36
CA THR A 34 -1.17 17.65 -30.55
C THR A 34 -0.44 16.70 -31.51
N CYS A 35 0.14 15.60 -31.02
CA CYS A 35 0.94 14.66 -31.82
C CYS A 35 0.24 13.32 -32.01
N THR A 36 -0.32 13.10 -33.21
CA THR A 36 -0.98 11.83 -33.58
C THR A 36 -0.07 10.62 -33.44
N ARG A 37 1.23 10.75 -33.75
CA ARG A 37 2.18 9.64 -33.65
C ARG A 37 2.34 9.15 -32.21
N CYS A 38 2.54 10.07 -31.27
CA CYS A 38 2.69 9.72 -29.86
C CYS A 38 1.38 9.16 -29.29
N LYS A 39 0.23 9.66 -29.75
CA LYS A 39 -1.08 9.09 -29.39
C LYS A 39 -1.22 7.64 -29.84
N SER A 40 -0.87 7.32 -31.10
CA SER A 40 -0.91 5.94 -31.60
C SER A 40 0.05 5.01 -30.85
N VAL A 41 1.23 5.51 -30.45
CA VAL A 41 2.16 4.73 -29.61
C VAL A 41 1.54 4.45 -28.24
N LEU A 42 0.93 5.44 -27.59
CA LEU A 42 0.25 5.26 -26.30
C LEU A 42 -0.88 4.23 -26.39
N GLU A 43 -1.75 4.36 -27.38
CA GLU A 43 -2.84 3.41 -27.61
C GLU A 43 -2.31 2.00 -27.90
N GLY A 44 -1.26 1.88 -28.71
CA GLY A 44 -0.59 0.61 -29.00
C GLY A 44 -0.02 -0.06 -27.75
N THR A 45 0.72 0.69 -26.92
CA THR A 45 1.30 0.17 -25.69
C THR A 45 0.21 -0.26 -24.70
N GLN A 46 -0.85 0.54 -24.53
CA GLN A 46 -1.99 0.17 -23.69
C GLN A 46 -2.72 -1.07 -24.22
N ASN A 47 -2.84 -1.23 -25.54
CA ASN A 47 -3.43 -2.42 -26.13
C ASN A 47 -2.60 -3.67 -25.84
N VAL A 48 -1.27 -3.58 -25.96
CA VAL A 48 -0.37 -4.69 -25.59
C VAL A 48 -0.57 -5.07 -24.11
N VAL A 49 -0.57 -4.10 -23.20
CA VAL A 49 -0.83 -4.35 -21.77
C VAL A 49 -2.17 -5.04 -21.55
N ARG A 50 -3.24 -4.60 -22.23
CA ARG A 50 -4.56 -5.24 -22.16
C ARG A 50 -4.54 -6.69 -22.67
N LEU A 51 -3.88 -6.96 -23.79
CA LEU A 51 -3.77 -8.30 -24.35
C LEU A 51 -3.06 -9.26 -23.39
N TYR A 52 -2.00 -8.79 -22.70
CA TYR A 52 -1.33 -9.58 -21.66
C TYR A 52 -2.13 -9.70 -20.37
N SER A 53 -3.01 -8.74 -20.08
CA SER A 53 -3.86 -8.74 -18.89
C SER A 53 -5.11 -9.62 -19.03
N ASP A 54 -5.48 -10.01 -20.25
CA ASP A 54 -6.60 -10.93 -20.49
C ASP A 54 -6.20 -12.33 -19.99
N GLU A 55 -6.51 -12.59 -18.72
CA GLU A 55 -6.10 -13.71 -17.85
C GLU A 55 -6.65 -15.09 -18.29
N ARG A 56 -6.87 -15.31 -19.58
CA ARG A 56 -7.52 -16.54 -20.09
C ARG A 56 -6.67 -17.81 -19.99
N MET A 57 -5.42 -17.80 -19.51
CA MET A 57 -4.55 -18.98 -19.63
C MET A 57 -3.53 -19.20 -18.50
N ILE A 58 -3.90 -18.94 -17.23
CA ILE A 58 -3.16 -19.57 -16.13
C ILE A 58 -4.17 -20.22 -15.19
N GLU A 59 -4.44 -21.51 -15.40
CA GLU A 59 -5.16 -22.30 -14.41
C GLU A 59 -4.34 -22.35 -13.12
N VAL A 60 -4.91 -21.76 -12.06
CA VAL A 60 -4.29 -21.79 -10.75
C VAL A 60 -4.31 -23.24 -10.25
N PRO A 61 -3.16 -23.81 -9.82
CA PRO A 61 -3.11 -25.18 -9.33
C PRO A 61 -4.10 -25.40 -8.19
N THR A 62 -4.77 -26.56 -8.20
CA THR A 62 -5.78 -26.90 -7.18
C THR A 62 -5.24 -26.68 -5.77
N GLY A 63 -6.00 -25.94 -4.97
CA GLY A 63 -5.67 -25.64 -3.57
C GLY A 63 -4.60 -24.54 -3.35
N PHE A 64 -4.15 -23.83 -4.38
CA PHE A 64 -3.23 -22.69 -4.23
C PHE A 64 -3.81 -21.59 -3.31
N GLY A 65 -5.09 -21.23 -3.48
CA GLY A 65 -5.77 -20.24 -2.62
C GLY A 65 -5.70 -20.61 -1.14
N ARG A 66 -6.09 -21.85 -0.78
CA ARG A 66 -6.00 -22.34 0.61
C ARG A 66 -4.57 -22.34 1.17
N ARG A 67 -3.56 -22.64 0.34
CA ARG A 67 -2.15 -22.58 0.75
C ARG A 67 -1.71 -21.14 0.99
N LEU A 68 -2.14 -20.20 0.14
CA LEU A 68 -1.86 -18.78 0.26
C LEU A 68 -2.49 -18.18 1.54
N GLU A 69 -3.78 -18.41 1.75
CA GLU A 69 -4.52 -17.99 2.95
C GLU A 69 -3.82 -18.46 4.23
N ARG A 70 -3.41 -19.74 4.28
CA ARG A 70 -2.71 -20.32 5.42
C ARG A 70 -1.39 -19.60 5.70
N ARG A 71 -0.61 -19.28 4.66
CA ARG A 71 0.67 -18.55 4.79
C ARG A 71 0.47 -17.11 5.25
N LEU A 72 -0.54 -16.41 4.72
CA LEU A 72 -0.87 -15.04 5.13
C LEU A 72 -1.30 -15.01 6.61
N ALA A 73 -2.15 -15.94 7.04
CA ALA A 73 -2.57 -16.07 8.43
C ALA A 73 -1.39 -16.35 9.39
N GLN A 74 -0.41 -17.15 8.96
CA GLN A 74 0.80 -17.42 9.73
C GLN A 74 1.72 -16.19 9.83
N GLY A 75 1.98 -15.50 8.72
CA GLY A 75 2.81 -14.28 8.71
C GLY A 75 2.19 -13.12 9.51
N ALA A 76 0.87 -12.98 9.46
CA ALA A 76 0.14 -11.98 10.25
C ALA A 76 0.18 -12.26 11.77
N ARG A 77 0.37 -13.52 12.20
CA ARG A 77 0.56 -13.87 13.63
C ARG A 77 1.95 -13.51 14.13
N VAL A 78 2.99 -13.68 13.30
CA VAL A 78 4.37 -13.34 13.65
C VAL A 78 4.57 -11.82 13.80
N ARG A 79 3.89 -10.99 13.01
CA ARG A 79 4.01 -9.52 13.11
C ARG A 79 3.22 -8.86 14.25
N ARG A 80 2.34 -9.59 14.95
CA ARG A 80 1.55 -9.04 16.07
C ARG A 80 2.24 -9.08 17.44
N HIS A 81 3.45 -9.64 17.54
CA HIS A 81 4.13 -9.85 18.83
C HIS A 81 5.43 -9.03 19.03
N SER A 82 5.47 -7.79 18.52
CA SER A 82 6.54 -6.84 18.86
C SER A 82 6.04 -5.40 18.91
N ARG A 83 5.16 -5.08 19.87
CA ARG A 83 4.95 -3.66 20.24
C ARG A 83 4.33 -3.34 21.60
N TYR A 84 4.37 -4.22 22.61
CA TYR A 84 4.21 -3.76 23.99
C TYR A 84 4.95 -4.63 25.00
N ARG A 85 6.22 -4.29 25.23
CA ARG A 85 6.96 -4.74 26.42
C ARG A 85 7.53 -3.52 27.13
N ILE A 86 6.65 -2.63 27.61
CA ILE A 86 7.03 -1.71 28.68
C ILE A 86 6.82 -2.47 29.99
N ARG A 87 7.90 -3.07 30.48
CA ARG A 87 8.00 -3.50 31.88
C ARG A 87 8.18 -2.23 32.71
N CYS A 88 7.10 -1.60 33.16
CA CYS A 88 7.21 -0.65 34.26
C CYS A 88 7.61 -1.43 35.52
N ASN A 89 8.80 -1.11 36.00
CA ASN A 89 9.48 -1.62 37.18
C ASN A 89 8.61 -1.42 38.43
N ARG A 90 8.27 -2.50 39.15
CA ARG A 90 7.61 -2.41 40.47
C ARG A 90 8.69 -2.46 41.54
N ASN A 91 9.26 -1.31 41.85
CA ASN A 91 9.81 -1.04 43.18
C ASN A 91 9.73 0.45 43.45
N MET A 92 8.65 0.84 44.14
CA MET A 92 8.46 2.19 44.69
C MET A 92 7.79 2.04 46.06
N HIS A 93 8.51 1.43 47.01
CA HIS A 93 8.14 1.45 48.42
C HIS A 93 8.78 2.69 49.05
N ASN A 94 7.96 3.76 49.11
CA ASN A 94 8.05 4.97 49.93
C ASN A 94 7.78 6.19 49.06
N LEU A 95 6.52 6.63 49.01
CA LEU A 95 6.07 8.00 48.72
C LEU A 95 4.59 8.13 49.09
N ASP A 96 4.27 9.24 49.75
CA ASP A 96 3.05 9.51 50.51
C ASP A 96 1.74 9.55 49.69
N ALA A 97 0.61 9.44 50.40
CA ALA A 97 -0.75 9.24 49.88
C ALA A 97 -1.25 10.27 48.84
N THR A 98 -0.55 11.38 48.65
CA THR A 98 -0.88 12.42 47.65
C THR A 98 -0.39 12.11 46.24
N SER A 99 0.50 11.12 46.03
CA SER A 99 1.00 10.73 44.71
C SER A 99 0.12 9.71 43.95
N LEU A 100 -0.91 9.15 44.60
CA LEU A 100 -1.79 8.13 43.98
C LEU A 100 -2.74 8.70 42.92
N LEU A 101 -3.06 10.00 42.97
CA LEU A 101 -3.96 10.64 42.01
C LEU A 101 -3.29 10.98 40.66
N ILE A 102 -1.97 11.19 40.65
CA ILE A 102 -1.21 11.45 39.41
C ILE A 102 -0.85 10.13 38.69
N TRP A 103 -0.74 9.03 39.42
CA TRP A 103 -0.40 7.72 38.86
C TRP A 103 -1.59 7.01 38.18
N TRP A 104 -2.82 7.26 38.65
CA TRP A 104 -4.03 6.67 38.05
C TRP A 104 -4.42 7.33 36.71
N SER A 105 -4.01 8.57 36.46
CA SER A 105 -4.31 9.30 35.22
C SER A 105 -3.35 9.01 34.06
N LEU A 106 -2.09 8.60 34.33
CA LEU A 106 -1.11 8.23 33.28
C LEU A 106 -1.15 6.76 32.84
N CYS A 107 -1.91 5.91 33.54
CA CYS A 107 -2.02 4.47 33.25
C CYS A 107 -3.46 4.06 32.89
N ARG A 108 -4.16 4.86 32.07
CA ARG A 108 -5.45 4.46 31.50
C ARG A 108 -5.20 3.65 30.22
N PRO A 109 -5.40 2.33 30.19
CA PRO A 109 -5.40 1.58 28.93
C PRO A 109 -6.54 2.13 28.06
N GLY A 110 -6.19 2.66 26.89
CA GLY A 110 -7.16 3.11 25.89
C GLY A 110 -8.09 1.98 25.45
N PRO A 111 -9.31 2.30 24.97
CA PRO A 111 -10.29 1.31 24.58
C PRO A 111 -9.74 0.40 23.48
N ARG A 112 -9.86 -0.90 23.74
CA ARG A 112 -9.54 -1.99 22.82
C ARG A 112 -10.57 -1.95 21.68
N ILE A 113 -10.19 -1.47 20.50
CA ILE A 113 -11.07 -1.54 19.32
C ILE A 113 -11.15 -3.02 18.92
N SER A 114 -12.25 -3.68 19.27
CA SER A 114 -12.58 -5.01 18.78
C SER A 114 -13.18 -4.87 17.38
N THR A 115 -12.37 -4.99 16.33
CA THR A 115 -12.90 -5.31 15.00
C THR A 115 -13.16 -6.82 14.98
N SER A 116 -14.40 -7.23 15.20
CA SER A 116 -14.92 -8.53 14.76
C SER A 116 -14.93 -8.56 13.23
N PRO A 117 -14.50 -9.65 12.59
CA PRO A 117 -14.88 -9.92 11.21
C PRO A 117 -16.14 -10.80 11.27
N ASP A 118 -17.32 -10.18 11.23
CA ASP A 118 -18.52 -10.89 10.79
C ASP A 118 -18.46 -10.96 9.27
N VAL A 119 -18.11 -12.14 8.77
CA VAL A 119 -18.26 -12.55 7.36
C VAL A 119 -19.56 -13.32 7.30
N THR A 120 -20.58 -12.70 6.70
CA THR A 120 -21.65 -13.41 5.96
C THR A 120 -21.21 -13.62 4.54
#